data_AF-A0A2M8KVK3-F1
#
_entry.id   AF-A0A2M8KVK3-F1
#
_cell.length_a   1.000
_cell.length_b   1.000
_cell.length_c   1.000
_cell.angle_alpha   90.00
_cell.angle_beta   90.00
_cell.angle_gamma   90.00
#
_symmetry.space_group_name_H-M   'P 1'
#
loop_
_entity.id
_entity.type
_entity.pdbx_description
1 polymer ?
#
loop_
_entity_poly.entity_id
_entity_poly.type
_entity_poly.pdbx_seq_one_letter_code
_entity_poly.pdbx_strand_id
1 'polypeptide(L)'
;MLNIAFGQSKYYVDNLSENVARGMRQKIRNGVWPSQAPTGYTNNPKTRGIDLDPVTSRLVHKSYEMFASGVYTYSDIARFLAKHGIVRKDGRPVVLTKIKHILSNKFYIGLLEYKGEYHDGTQELFIPKELFQRVQRIIKERDHTCKKSHRLPFTGLIRCKSCNGAITAEQHHKYYRTTGNHATYTYYRCTRKIRPCREPEITGVDMEAQLREVVASVAIPERFGDIWSRELAKDEQSEKILATTKIQNIEVDLAQIDQKQNTLLDSYLDGIVDKESYQAKKSQLYDHKLKLNEDLEVVRANGAEWIEPLRELIMCALQAHKIAREKNNSEELSFFAKRIGLNFFLSERRLTCELKRGYTALPANRRAWRAELQNWPECKIVDSGGLEPPTFPM
;
A
#
# COMPACT_ATOMS: atom_id res chain seq x y z
N MET A 1 -27.19 51.42 -5.10
CA MET A 1 -27.53 51.08 -3.69
C MET A 1 -27.68 49.58 -3.47
N LEU A 2 -28.39 48.84 -4.33
CA LEU A 2 -28.61 47.38 -4.18
C LEU A 2 -27.31 46.54 -4.07
N ASN A 3 -26.33 46.80 -4.93
CA ASN A 3 -25.03 46.08 -4.91
C ASN A 3 -24.23 46.30 -3.62
N ILE A 4 -24.34 47.48 -3.00
CA ILE A 4 -23.67 47.80 -1.73
C ILE A 4 -24.35 47.03 -0.59
N ALA A 5 -25.69 46.99 -0.57
CA ALA A 5 -26.46 46.22 0.41
C ALA A 5 -26.18 44.71 0.30
N PHE A 6 -26.04 44.17 -0.92
CA PHE A 6 -25.63 42.77 -1.11
C PHE A 6 -24.19 42.51 -0.67
N GLY A 7 -23.26 43.44 -0.94
CA GLY A 7 -21.89 43.36 -0.44
C GLY A 7 -21.81 43.32 1.08
N GLN A 8 -22.56 44.19 1.76
CA GLN A 8 -22.64 44.22 3.23
C GLN A 8 -23.29 42.95 3.81
N SER A 9 -24.37 42.48 3.19
CA SER A 9 -25.05 41.24 3.61
C SER A 9 -24.15 40.02 3.49
N LYS A 10 -23.42 39.90 2.37
CA LYS A 10 -22.46 38.83 2.15
C LYS A 10 -21.30 38.90 3.15
N TYR A 11 -20.72 40.08 3.34
CA TYR A 11 -19.64 40.30 4.30
C TYR A 11 -20.05 39.91 5.73
N TYR A 12 -21.28 40.25 6.15
CA TYR A 12 -21.81 39.84 7.44
C TYR A 12 -21.91 38.31 7.59
N VAL A 13 -22.45 37.63 6.57
CA VAL A 13 -22.57 36.16 6.57
C VAL A 13 -21.20 35.49 6.58
N ASP A 14 -20.25 35.99 5.78
CA ASP A 14 -18.89 35.45 5.70
C ASP A 14 -18.16 35.65 7.03
N ASN A 15 -18.23 36.84 7.64
CA ASN A 15 -17.62 37.12 8.94
C ASN A 15 -18.27 36.29 10.07
N LEU A 16 -19.59 36.11 10.06
CA LEU A 16 -20.27 35.22 11.00
C LEU A 16 -19.77 33.78 10.86
N SER A 17 -19.63 33.29 9.62
CA SER A 17 -19.11 31.95 9.35
C SER A 17 -17.66 31.78 9.85
N GLU A 18 -16.83 32.81 9.68
CA GLU A 18 -15.45 32.81 10.13
C GLU A 18 -15.34 32.83 11.65
N ASN A 19 -16.15 33.64 12.33
CA ASN A 19 -16.20 33.71 13.78
C ASN A 19 -16.67 32.39 14.40
N VAL A 20 -17.67 31.73 13.80
CA VAL A 20 -18.11 30.38 14.22
C VAL A 20 -16.97 29.37 14.03
N ALA A 21 -16.30 29.38 12.88
CA ALA A 21 -15.18 28.50 12.61
C ALA A 21 -14.00 28.74 13.57
N ARG A 22 -13.70 30.01 13.90
CA ARG A 22 -12.69 30.39 14.89
C ARG A 22 -13.04 29.87 16.28
N GLY A 23 -14.31 30.00 16.70
CA GLY A 23 -14.80 29.47 17.96
C GLY A 23 -14.68 27.94 18.04
N MET A 24 -15.02 27.22 16.96
CA MET A 24 -14.86 25.76 16.89
C MET A 24 -13.38 25.35 16.98
N ARG A 25 -12.49 26.02 16.24
CA ARG A 25 -11.04 25.77 16.31
C ARG A 25 -10.51 26.01 17.73
N GLN A 26 -10.96 27.07 18.39
CA GLN A 26 -10.54 27.38 19.76
C GLN A 26 -10.99 26.30 20.74
N LYS A 27 -12.22 25.78 20.62
CA LYS A 27 -12.68 24.66 21.45
C LYS A 27 -11.80 23.42 21.30
N ILE A 28 -11.44 23.09 20.06
CA ILE A 28 -10.58 21.92 19.77
C ILE A 28 -9.17 22.13 20.31
N ARG A 29 -8.60 23.33 20.19
CA ARG A 29 -7.31 23.66 20.83
C ARG A 29 -7.35 23.50 22.35
N ASN A 30 -8.49 23.78 22.96
CA ASN A 30 -8.73 23.57 24.39
C ASN A 30 -9.07 22.09 24.73
N GLY A 31 -9.06 21.18 23.75
CA GLY A 31 -9.42 19.76 23.92
C GLY A 31 -10.91 19.49 24.12
N VAL A 32 -11.78 20.47 23.86
CA VAL A 32 -13.24 20.36 24.04
C VAL A 32 -13.92 20.11 22.70
N TRP A 33 -14.81 19.10 22.65
CA TRP A 33 -15.55 18.79 21.44
C TRP A 33 -16.53 19.91 21.05
N PRO A 34 -16.52 20.38 19.79
CA PRO A 34 -17.35 21.50 19.37
C PRO A 34 -18.78 21.11 18.95
N SER A 35 -19.04 19.83 18.64
CA SER A 35 -20.30 19.36 18.07
C SER A 35 -21.16 18.61 19.09
N GLN A 36 -22.23 17.96 18.65
CA GLN A 36 -23.08 17.13 19.51
C GLN A 36 -22.27 16.00 20.15
N ALA A 37 -22.50 15.76 21.44
CA ALA A 37 -21.87 14.68 22.20
C ALA A 37 -22.12 13.30 21.56
N PRO A 38 -21.07 12.47 21.42
CA PRO A 38 -21.22 11.07 21.05
C PRO A 38 -22.04 10.28 22.08
N THR A 39 -22.63 9.15 21.66
CA THR A 39 -23.45 8.28 22.52
C THR A 39 -22.64 7.82 23.74
N GLY A 40 -23.18 7.93 24.95
CA GLY A 40 -22.43 7.70 26.20
C GLY A 40 -22.05 8.99 26.94
N TYR A 41 -22.21 10.14 26.29
CA TYR A 41 -21.93 11.45 26.85
C TYR A 41 -23.12 12.40 26.67
N THR A 42 -23.21 13.42 27.52
CA THR A 42 -24.23 14.47 27.48
C THR A 42 -23.58 15.85 27.40
N ASN A 43 -24.18 16.75 26.60
CA ASN A 43 -23.76 18.14 26.54
C ASN A 43 -24.24 18.90 27.77
N ASN A 44 -23.32 19.44 28.58
CA ASN A 44 -23.67 20.24 29.73
C ASN A 44 -23.82 21.72 29.34
N PRO A 45 -25.02 22.32 29.47
CA PRO A 45 -25.26 23.70 29.05
C PRO A 45 -24.53 24.74 29.91
N LYS A 46 -24.16 24.41 31.16
CA LYS A 46 -23.51 25.34 32.10
C LYS A 46 -22.02 25.46 31.83
N THR A 47 -21.32 24.34 31.73
CA THR A 47 -19.87 24.29 31.45
C THR A 47 -19.55 24.40 29.96
N ARG A 48 -20.56 24.28 29.09
CA ARG A 48 -20.42 24.21 27.63
C ARG A 48 -19.45 23.10 27.17
N GLY A 49 -19.26 22.10 28.01
CA GLY A 49 -18.43 20.91 27.81
C GLY A 49 -19.27 19.64 27.67
N ILE A 50 -18.57 18.51 27.73
CA ILE A 50 -19.15 17.17 27.57
C ILE A 50 -18.89 16.37 28.84
N ASP A 51 -19.97 15.92 29.47
CA ASP A 51 -19.91 15.11 30.68
C ASP A 51 -20.32 13.67 30.37
N LEU A 52 -19.81 12.73 31.16
CA LEU A 52 -20.16 11.32 31.05
C LEU A 52 -21.62 11.10 31.48
N ASP A 53 -22.42 10.42 30.65
CA ASP A 53 -23.75 9.99 31.08
C ASP A 53 -23.65 8.62 31.77
N PRO A 54 -24.01 8.50 33.06
CA PRO A 54 -23.81 7.28 33.84
C PRO A 54 -24.61 6.08 33.32
N VAL A 55 -25.73 6.29 32.63
CA VAL A 55 -26.57 5.19 32.12
C VAL A 55 -26.09 4.75 30.75
N THR A 56 -25.98 5.68 29.80
CA THR A 56 -25.65 5.31 28.42
C THR A 56 -24.19 4.89 28.26
N SER A 57 -23.25 5.42 29.05
CA SER A 57 -21.84 4.99 29.03
C SER A 57 -21.67 3.50 29.35
N ARG A 58 -22.36 2.99 30.38
CA ARG A 58 -22.34 1.57 30.75
C ARG A 58 -22.87 0.66 29.65
N LEU A 59 -23.93 1.09 28.96
CA LEU A 59 -24.50 0.36 27.82
C LEU A 59 -23.55 0.32 26.62
N VAL A 60 -22.85 1.42 26.35
CA VAL A 60 -21.83 1.47 25.31
C VAL A 60 -20.64 0.58 25.68
N HIS A 61 -20.14 0.64 26.92
CA HIS A 61 -19.06 -0.23 27.39
C HIS A 61 -19.41 -1.72 27.22
N LYS A 62 -20.60 -2.12 27.66
CA LYS A 62 -21.09 -3.50 27.49
C LYS A 62 -21.24 -3.89 26.02
N SER A 63 -21.60 -2.95 25.14
CA SER A 63 -21.65 -3.20 23.70
C SER A 63 -20.25 -3.47 23.11
N TYR A 64 -19.22 -2.77 23.61
CA TYR A 64 -17.82 -3.05 23.25
C TYR A 64 -17.38 -4.42 23.75
N GLU A 65 -17.70 -4.81 24.99
CA GLU A 65 -17.41 -6.15 25.53
C GLU A 65 -18.12 -7.25 24.73
N MET A 66 -19.41 -7.08 24.44
CA MET A 66 -20.18 -8.02 23.62
C MET A 66 -19.54 -8.17 22.23
N PHE A 67 -19.18 -7.08 21.57
CA PHE A 67 -18.52 -7.18 20.26
C PHE A 67 -17.12 -7.81 20.36
N ALA A 68 -16.38 -7.50 21.41
CA ALA A 68 -15.03 -8.02 21.65
C ALA A 68 -14.99 -9.54 21.86
N SER A 69 -16.11 -10.18 22.24
CA SER A 69 -16.23 -11.64 22.30
C SER A 69 -16.18 -12.33 20.93
N GLY A 70 -16.39 -11.59 19.83
CA GLY A 70 -16.36 -12.11 18.46
C GLY A 70 -17.61 -12.90 18.04
N VAL A 71 -18.53 -13.23 18.96
CA VAL A 71 -19.76 -13.99 18.66
C VAL A 71 -20.89 -13.09 18.14
N TYR A 72 -21.03 -11.88 18.71
CA TYR A 72 -22.16 -11.00 18.40
C TYR A 72 -21.95 -10.21 17.11
N THR A 73 -23.04 -9.99 16.37
CA THR A 73 -23.07 -9.20 15.13
C THR A 73 -23.48 -7.75 15.39
N TYR A 74 -23.30 -6.87 14.40
CA TYR A 74 -23.78 -5.48 14.49
C TYR A 74 -25.31 -5.41 14.72
N SER A 75 -26.07 -6.34 14.15
CA SER A 75 -27.51 -6.47 14.36
C SER A 75 -27.87 -6.84 15.79
N ASP A 76 -27.08 -7.68 16.44
CA ASP A 76 -27.32 -8.09 17.83
C ASP A 76 -27.07 -6.94 18.79
N ILE A 77 -26.04 -6.13 18.52
CA ILE A 77 -25.78 -4.89 19.27
C ILE A 77 -26.91 -3.88 19.07
N ALA A 78 -27.44 -3.75 17.85
CA ALA A 78 -28.59 -2.90 17.57
C ALA A 78 -29.79 -3.28 18.44
N ARG A 79 -30.06 -4.59 18.53
CA ARG A 79 -31.16 -5.15 19.32
C ARG A 79 -30.92 -4.96 20.81
N PHE A 80 -29.69 -5.15 21.28
CA PHE A 80 -29.28 -4.91 22.66
C PHE A 80 -29.49 -3.45 23.07
N LEU A 81 -28.96 -2.50 22.29
CA LEU A 81 -29.11 -1.07 22.55
C LEU A 81 -30.58 -0.63 22.54
N ALA A 82 -31.38 -1.13 21.58
CA ALA A 82 -32.80 -0.83 21.52
C ALA A 82 -33.57 -1.37 22.74
N LYS A 83 -33.25 -2.58 23.22
CA LYS A 83 -33.84 -3.16 24.43
C LYS A 83 -33.58 -2.32 25.68
N HIS A 84 -32.44 -1.64 25.74
CA HIS A 84 -32.04 -0.77 26.84
C HIS A 84 -32.38 0.72 26.62
N GLY A 85 -33.25 1.04 25.64
CA GLY A 85 -33.80 2.38 25.45
C GLY A 85 -32.98 3.31 24.54
N ILE A 86 -31.87 2.85 23.97
CA ILE A 86 -31.10 3.60 22.97
C ILE A 86 -31.70 3.32 21.59
N VAL A 87 -32.67 4.15 21.23
CA VAL A 87 -33.40 4.10 19.96
C VAL A 87 -33.25 5.41 19.18
N ARG A 88 -33.64 5.39 17.91
CA ARG A 88 -33.76 6.61 17.10
C ARG A 88 -34.96 7.44 17.58
N LYS A 89 -35.02 8.71 17.14
CA LYS A 89 -36.19 9.59 17.34
C LYS A 89 -37.51 8.94 16.88
N ASP A 90 -37.45 8.12 15.84
CA ASP A 90 -38.61 7.40 15.27
C ASP A 90 -38.99 6.12 16.06
N GLY A 91 -38.39 5.87 17.23
CA GLY A 91 -38.60 4.66 18.04
C GLY A 91 -37.96 3.38 17.48
N ARG A 92 -37.38 3.43 16.28
CA ARG A 92 -36.72 2.27 15.63
C ARG A 92 -35.31 2.02 16.17
N PRO A 93 -34.79 0.78 16.07
CA PRO A 93 -33.40 0.47 16.43
C PRO A 93 -32.37 1.32 15.66
N VAL A 94 -31.20 1.48 16.27
CA VAL A 94 -30.08 2.20 15.67
C VAL A 94 -29.63 1.51 14.38
N VAL A 95 -29.37 2.29 13.33
CA VAL A 95 -28.92 1.76 12.03
C VAL A 95 -27.54 1.13 12.16
N LEU A 96 -27.31 0.02 11.45
CA LEU A 96 -26.04 -0.74 11.49
C LEU A 96 -24.80 0.14 11.21
N THR A 97 -24.90 1.09 10.27
CA THR A 97 -23.82 2.04 9.96
C THR A 97 -23.46 2.92 11.16
N LYS A 98 -24.46 3.37 11.92
CA LYS A 98 -24.25 4.16 13.13
C LYS A 98 -23.62 3.33 14.25
N ILE A 99 -23.94 2.04 14.34
CA ILE A 99 -23.31 1.12 15.30
C ILE A 99 -21.84 0.88 14.94
N LYS A 100 -21.54 0.63 13.66
CA LYS A 100 -20.14 0.55 13.18
C LYS A 100 -19.39 1.83 13.54
N HIS A 101 -20.01 2.99 13.33
CA HIS A 101 -19.42 4.27 13.71
C HIS A 101 -19.20 4.39 15.24
N ILE A 102 -20.15 3.99 16.09
CA ILE A 102 -19.98 3.99 17.55
C ILE A 102 -18.81 3.09 17.96
N LEU A 103 -18.69 1.88 17.38
CA LEU A 103 -17.62 0.94 17.70
C LEU A 103 -16.25 1.34 17.15
N SER A 104 -16.19 2.19 16.11
CA SER A 104 -14.95 2.68 15.48
C SER A 104 -14.57 4.10 15.89
N ASN A 105 -15.40 4.80 16.67
CA ASN A 105 -15.15 6.19 17.01
C ASN A 105 -13.99 6.31 18.01
N LYS A 106 -12.90 6.99 17.61
CA LYS A 106 -11.72 7.23 18.46
C LYS A 106 -11.97 8.23 19.59
N PHE A 107 -13.11 8.92 19.59
CA PHE A 107 -13.51 9.81 20.68
C PHE A 107 -13.47 9.12 22.05
N TYR A 108 -13.87 7.85 22.10
CA TYR A 108 -13.92 7.04 23.33
C TYR A 108 -12.55 6.72 23.95
N ILE A 109 -11.47 6.87 23.18
CA ILE A 109 -10.08 6.71 23.65
C ILE A 109 -9.35 8.05 23.84
N GLY A 110 -10.07 9.17 23.75
CA GLY A 110 -9.52 10.51 24.00
C GLY A 110 -9.08 11.28 22.76
N LEU A 111 -9.29 10.77 21.55
CA LEU A 111 -8.86 11.43 20.32
C LEU A 111 -10.04 12.11 19.61
N LEU A 112 -9.92 13.41 19.38
CA LEU A 112 -10.91 14.23 18.68
C LEU A 112 -10.51 14.34 17.21
N GLU A 113 -11.38 13.89 16.30
CA GLU A 113 -11.18 14.07 14.86
C GLU A 113 -11.95 15.31 14.38
N TYR A 114 -11.23 16.30 13.85
CA TYR A 114 -11.84 17.50 13.27
C TYR A 114 -11.15 17.87 11.95
N LYS A 115 -11.93 17.99 10.87
CA LYS A 115 -11.43 18.30 9.52
C LYS A 115 -10.27 17.40 9.04
N GLY A 116 -10.23 16.15 9.52
CA GLY A 116 -9.19 15.16 9.16
C GLY A 116 -7.94 15.20 10.03
N GLU A 117 -7.85 16.14 10.98
CA GLU A 117 -6.77 16.21 11.98
C GLU A 117 -7.22 15.59 13.31
N TYR A 118 -6.26 15.03 14.04
CA TYR A 118 -6.48 14.45 15.37
C TYR A 118 -5.92 15.37 16.45
N HIS A 119 -6.71 15.59 17.50
CA HIS A 119 -6.32 16.37 18.67
C HIS A 119 -6.62 15.59 19.95
N ASP A 120 -5.87 15.88 21.01
CA ASP A 120 -6.11 15.30 22.33
C ASP A 120 -7.33 15.95 22.99
N GLY A 121 -8.24 15.13 23.49
CA GLY A 121 -9.45 15.55 24.17
C GLY A 121 -9.33 15.49 25.69
N THR A 122 -9.99 16.42 26.38
CA THR A 122 -10.04 16.52 27.85
C THR A 122 -11.22 15.75 28.49
N GLN A 123 -11.99 15.00 27.70
CA GLN A 123 -13.15 14.24 28.21
C GLN A 123 -12.75 13.04 29.08
N GLU A 124 -13.64 12.66 30.00
CA GLU A 124 -13.52 11.44 30.78
C GLU A 124 -13.61 10.19 29.90
N LEU A 125 -12.67 9.27 30.07
CA LEU A 125 -12.57 8.04 29.29
C LEU A 125 -13.15 6.87 30.09
N PHE A 126 -14.08 6.14 29.48
CA PHE A 126 -14.68 4.94 30.09
C PHE A 126 -14.38 3.65 29.31
N ILE A 127 -13.77 3.73 28.13
CA ILE A 127 -13.36 2.57 27.33
C ILE A 127 -11.84 2.43 27.38
N PRO A 128 -11.29 1.31 27.85
CA PRO A 128 -9.85 1.10 27.84
C PRO A 128 -9.33 0.92 26.41
N LYS A 129 -8.13 1.43 26.14
CA LYS A 129 -7.48 1.40 24.82
C LYS A 129 -7.37 -0.03 24.27
N GLU A 130 -7.11 -1.02 25.13
CA GLU A 130 -7.00 -2.43 24.76
C GLU A 130 -8.31 -3.02 24.22
N LEU A 131 -9.44 -2.70 24.86
CA LEU A 131 -10.76 -3.15 24.43
C LEU A 131 -11.11 -2.56 23.07
N PHE A 132 -10.84 -1.26 22.89
CA PHE A 132 -11.04 -0.58 21.61
C PHE A 132 -10.21 -1.20 20.49
N GLN A 133 -8.92 -1.47 20.72
CA GLN A 133 -8.04 -2.11 19.75
C GLN A 133 -8.49 -3.53 19.38
N ARG A 134 -8.96 -4.32 20.36
CA ARG A 134 -9.52 -5.65 20.12
C ARG A 134 -10.75 -5.57 19.20
N VAL A 135 -11.66 -4.64 19.47
CA VAL A 135 -12.82 -4.38 18.61
C VAL A 135 -12.39 -3.98 17.19
N GLN A 136 -11.41 -3.07 17.04
CA GLN A 136 -10.94 -2.67 15.70
C GLN A 136 -10.35 -3.84 14.91
N ARG A 137 -9.64 -4.77 15.55
CA ARG A 137 -9.14 -5.99 14.88
C ARG A 137 -10.28 -6.82 14.32
N ILE A 138 -11.31 -7.10 15.12
CA ILE A 138 -12.50 -7.85 14.69
C ILE A 138 -13.24 -7.12 13.57
N ILE A 139 -13.35 -5.78 13.64
CA ILE A 139 -13.97 -4.99 12.55
C ILE A 139 -13.18 -5.18 11.25
N LYS A 140 -11.85 -5.06 11.28
CA LYS A 140 -10.99 -5.25 10.10
C LYS A 140 -11.14 -6.66 9.51
N GLU A 141 -11.06 -7.69 10.36
CA GLU A 141 -11.24 -9.08 9.95
C GLU A 141 -12.59 -9.29 9.23
N ARG A 142 -13.66 -8.68 9.74
CA ARG A 142 -15.01 -8.76 9.16
C ARG A 142 -15.20 -7.89 7.91
N ASP A 143 -14.55 -6.73 7.81
CA ASP A 143 -14.63 -5.84 6.62
C ASP A 143 -13.95 -6.49 5.39
N HIS A 144 -12.97 -7.37 5.61
CA HIS A 144 -12.30 -8.11 4.54
C HIS A 144 -13.09 -9.29 3.97
N THR A 145 -14.20 -9.70 4.61
CA THR A 145 -15.13 -10.72 4.07
C THR A 145 -16.14 -10.11 3.10
N CYS A 146 -15.67 -9.60 1.96
CA CYS A 146 -16.54 -9.45 0.80
C CYS A 146 -16.99 -10.85 0.37
N LYS A 147 -18.31 -11.07 0.22
CA LYS A 147 -18.83 -12.34 -0.33
C LYS A 147 -18.10 -12.58 -1.65
N LYS A 148 -17.32 -13.66 -1.71
CA LYS A 148 -16.61 -14.06 -2.93
C LYS A 148 -17.68 -14.30 -4.01
N SER A 149 -17.90 -13.30 -4.86
CA SER A 149 -18.44 -13.54 -6.19
C SER A 149 -17.56 -14.61 -6.84
N HIS A 150 -18.17 -15.49 -7.64
CA HIS A 150 -17.50 -16.60 -8.33
C HIS A 150 -16.04 -16.25 -8.66
N ARG A 151 -15.08 -16.96 -8.04
CA ARG A 151 -13.66 -16.68 -8.21
C ARG A 151 -13.27 -17.02 -9.65
N LEU A 152 -13.22 -15.99 -10.49
CA LEU A 152 -12.84 -16.10 -11.88
C LEU A 152 -11.35 -15.73 -12.00
N PRO A 153 -10.46 -16.71 -12.30
CA PRO A 153 -9.02 -16.58 -12.08
C PRO A 153 -8.36 -15.38 -12.76
N PHE A 154 -8.79 -15.03 -13.98
CA PHE A 154 -8.16 -13.98 -14.79
C PHE A 154 -8.83 -12.61 -14.66
N THR A 155 -9.86 -12.46 -13.80
CA THR A 155 -10.52 -11.17 -13.60
C THR A 155 -9.61 -10.18 -12.85
N GLY A 156 -9.63 -8.91 -13.28
CA GLY A 156 -8.79 -7.86 -12.72
C GLY A 156 -7.31 -7.89 -13.12
N LEU A 157 -6.87 -8.92 -13.85
CA LEU A 157 -5.52 -9.00 -14.42
C LEU A 157 -5.43 -8.26 -15.77
N ILE A 158 -6.45 -8.42 -16.61
CA ILE A 158 -6.39 -8.08 -18.03
C ILE A 158 -7.25 -6.86 -18.33
N ARG A 159 -6.73 -6.00 -19.20
CA ARG A 159 -7.43 -4.85 -19.75
C ARG A 159 -7.64 -5.00 -21.26
N CYS A 160 -8.69 -4.38 -21.76
CA CYS A 160 -8.96 -4.30 -23.18
C CYS A 160 -8.03 -3.27 -23.84
N LYS A 161 -7.32 -3.62 -24.92
CA LYS A 161 -6.39 -2.68 -25.59
C LYS A 161 -7.09 -1.48 -26.23
N SER A 162 -8.26 -1.69 -26.82
CA SER A 162 -8.98 -0.64 -27.57
C SER A 162 -9.69 0.39 -26.69
N CYS A 163 -10.29 -0.02 -25.56
CA CYS A 163 -11.02 0.92 -24.68
C CYS A 163 -10.40 1.11 -23.29
N ASN A 164 -9.33 0.38 -22.96
CA ASN A 164 -8.70 0.31 -21.63
C ASN A 164 -9.63 -0.15 -20.50
N GLY A 165 -10.82 -0.67 -20.84
CA GLY A 165 -11.75 -1.23 -19.87
C GLY A 165 -11.25 -2.53 -19.27
N ALA A 166 -11.63 -2.83 -18.02
CA ALA A 166 -11.32 -4.11 -17.40
C ALA A 166 -12.04 -5.26 -18.14
N ILE A 167 -11.36 -6.41 -18.24
CA ILE A 167 -11.97 -7.66 -18.68
C ILE A 167 -12.70 -8.32 -17.49
N THR A 168 -13.93 -8.75 -17.73
CA THR A 168 -14.77 -9.50 -16.79
C THR A 168 -15.10 -10.85 -17.41
N ALA A 169 -15.58 -11.82 -16.62
CA ALA A 169 -16.01 -13.11 -17.14
C ALA A 169 -17.49 -13.39 -16.86
N GLU A 170 -18.11 -14.15 -17.74
CA GLU A 170 -19.48 -14.66 -17.66
C GLU A 170 -19.43 -16.19 -17.70
N GLN A 171 -20.20 -16.84 -16.82
CA GLN A 171 -20.32 -18.30 -16.77
C GLN A 171 -21.69 -18.72 -17.29
N HIS A 172 -21.70 -19.61 -18.28
CA HIS A 172 -22.90 -20.19 -18.87
C HIS A 172 -22.96 -21.67 -18.53
N HIS A 173 -24.04 -22.08 -17.86
CA HIS A 173 -24.28 -23.48 -17.53
C HIS A 173 -25.19 -24.10 -18.59
N LYS A 174 -24.75 -25.19 -19.21
CA LYS A 174 -25.52 -25.93 -20.21
C LYS A 174 -25.75 -27.35 -19.73
N TYR A 175 -27.02 -27.77 -19.71
CA TYR A 175 -27.41 -29.13 -19.41
C TYR A 175 -27.59 -29.92 -20.71
N TYR A 176 -26.89 -31.05 -20.82
CA TYR A 176 -26.96 -31.97 -21.96
C TYR A 176 -27.93 -33.11 -21.65
N ARG A 177 -29.15 -33.02 -22.18
CA ARG A 177 -30.21 -34.03 -21.97
C ARG A 177 -29.85 -35.43 -22.44
N THR A 178 -29.00 -35.53 -23.48
CA THR A 178 -28.58 -36.80 -24.07
C THR A 178 -27.58 -37.58 -23.22
N THR A 179 -26.72 -36.88 -22.48
CA THR A 179 -25.69 -37.49 -21.63
C THR A 179 -25.96 -37.35 -20.13
N GLY A 180 -27.01 -36.60 -19.75
CA GLY A 180 -27.31 -36.26 -18.36
C GLY A 180 -26.28 -35.33 -17.70
N ASN A 181 -25.34 -34.77 -18.47
CA ASN A 181 -24.21 -34.02 -17.93
C ASN A 181 -24.45 -32.50 -17.94
N HIS A 182 -23.91 -31.82 -16.92
CA HIS A 182 -23.84 -30.36 -16.85
C HIS A 182 -22.44 -29.89 -17.28
N ALA A 183 -22.36 -28.97 -18.24
CA ALA A 183 -21.12 -28.29 -18.61
C ALA A 183 -21.19 -26.80 -18.25
N THR A 184 -20.07 -26.26 -17.79
CA THR A 184 -19.94 -24.82 -17.50
C THR A 184 -18.93 -24.21 -18.45
N TYR A 185 -19.34 -23.20 -19.20
CA TYR A 185 -18.50 -22.44 -20.12
C TYR A 185 -18.20 -21.08 -19.52
N THR A 186 -16.93 -20.70 -19.47
CA THR A 186 -16.50 -19.38 -19.00
C THR A 186 -16.01 -18.57 -20.19
N TYR A 187 -16.58 -17.38 -20.39
CA TYR A 187 -16.19 -16.43 -21.43
C TYR A 187 -15.67 -15.15 -20.81
N TYR A 188 -14.56 -14.63 -21.32
CA TYR A 188 -13.98 -13.36 -20.90
C TYR A 188 -14.31 -12.28 -21.92
N ARG A 189 -14.88 -11.17 -21.44
CA ARG A 189 -15.32 -10.05 -22.28
C ARG A 189 -14.95 -8.71 -21.67
N CYS A 190 -14.86 -7.69 -22.51
CA CYS A 190 -14.70 -6.32 -22.06
C CYS A 190 -15.97 -5.84 -21.34
N THR A 191 -15.81 -5.07 -20.26
CA THR A 191 -16.93 -4.42 -19.54
C THR A 191 -17.64 -3.35 -20.36
N ARG A 192 -16.99 -2.79 -21.39
CA ARG A 192 -17.52 -1.70 -22.25
C ARG A 192 -17.98 -0.46 -21.48
N LYS A 193 -17.48 -0.26 -20.24
CA LYS A 193 -17.90 0.86 -19.37
C LYS A 193 -17.22 2.19 -19.69
N ILE A 194 -15.98 2.15 -20.21
CA ILE A 194 -15.20 3.36 -20.47
C ILE A 194 -15.59 3.98 -21.81
N ARG A 195 -15.60 3.18 -22.87
CA ARG A 195 -15.89 3.57 -24.26
C ARG A 195 -16.60 2.45 -25.00
N PRO A 196 -17.40 2.75 -26.05
CA PRO A 196 -18.01 1.73 -26.89
C PRO A 196 -16.92 0.86 -27.51
N CYS A 197 -16.97 -0.44 -27.22
CA CYS A 197 -15.93 -1.40 -27.59
C CYS A 197 -16.58 -2.62 -28.24
N ARG A 198 -16.08 -2.99 -29.43
CA ARG A 198 -16.56 -4.12 -30.25
C ARG A 198 -15.64 -5.34 -30.20
N GLU A 199 -14.72 -5.39 -29.24
CA GLU A 199 -13.82 -6.52 -29.08
C GLU A 199 -14.62 -7.81 -28.83
N PRO A 200 -14.23 -8.92 -29.50
CA PRO A 200 -14.85 -10.21 -29.28
C PRO A 200 -14.48 -10.77 -27.90
N GLU A 201 -15.35 -11.63 -27.38
CA GLU A 201 -15.06 -12.44 -26.21
C GLU A 201 -14.10 -13.60 -26.55
N ILE A 202 -13.36 -14.05 -25.53
CA ILE A 202 -12.43 -15.19 -25.58
C ILE A 202 -12.89 -16.28 -24.60
N THR A 203 -12.72 -17.54 -24.97
CA THR A 203 -13.05 -18.66 -24.07
C THR A 203 -12.02 -18.77 -22.94
N GLY A 204 -12.42 -19.27 -21.78
CA GLY A 204 -11.50 -19.47 -20.66
C GLY A 204 -10.33 -20.41 -20.98
N VAL A 205 -10.56 -21.42 -21.84
CA VAL A 205 -9.54 -22.38 -22.25
C VAL A 205 -8.47 -21.70 -23.13
N ASP A 206 -8.89 -20.90 -24.12
CA ASP A 206 -7.96 -20.18 -24.99
C ASP A 206 -7.18 -19.12 -24.21
N MET A 207 -7.87 -18.44 -23.29
CA MET A 207 -7.26 -17.45 -22.39
C MET A 207 -6.19 -18.07 -21.50
N GLU A 208 -6.46 -19.23 -20.91
CA GLU A 208 -5.50 -19.99 -20.09
C GLU A 208 -4.31 -20.47 -20.93
N ALA A 209 -4.54 -20.97 -22.14
CA ALA A 209 -3.48 -21.42 -23.03
C ALA A 209 -2.51 -20.28 -23.40
N GLN A 210 -3.04 -19.10 -23.76
CA GLN A 210 -2.22 -17.93 -24.07
C GLN A 210 -1.45 -17.42 -22.84
N LEU A 211 -2.07 -17.44 -21.66
CA LEU A 211 -1.38 -17.03 -20.44
C LEU A 211 -0.27 -18.01 -20.04
N ARG A 212 -0.50 -19.32 -20.23
CA ARG A 212 0.54 -20.36 -20.04
C ARG A 212 1.72 -20.16 -20.98
N GLU A 213 1.48 -19.76 -22.23
CA GLU A 213 2.54 -19.46 -23.19
C GLU A 213 3.42 -18.30 -22.72
N VAL A 214 2.80 -17.22 -22.22
CA VAL A 214 3.52 -16.09 -21.62
C VAL A 214 4.36 -16.54 -20.43
N VAL A 215 3.79 -17.32 -19.51
CA VAL A 215 4.52 -17.83 -18.34
C VAL A 215 5.67 -18.76 -18.74
N ALA A 216 5.43 -19.65 -19.71
CA ALA A 216 6.44 -20.57 -20.22
C ALA A 216 7.57 -19.86 -20.99
N SER A 217 7.34 -18.64 -21.50
CA SER A 217 8.36 -17.85 -22.19
C SER A 217 9.46 -17.34 -21.25
N VAL A 218 9.14 -17.22 -19.96
CA VAL A 218 10.03 -16.71 -18.90
C VAL A 218 10.76 -17.84 -18.16
N ALA A 219 10.40 -19.10 -18.44
CA ALA A 219 10.95 -20.26 -17.76
C ALA A 219 12.44 -20.50 -18.09
N ILE A 220 13.20 -20.79 -17.03
CA ILE A 220 14.63 -21.12 -17.09
C ILE A 220 14.83 -22.63 -16.82
N PRO A 221 15.73 -23.33 -17.53
CA PRO A 221 16.10 -24.70 -17.20
C PRO A 221 16.83 -24.80 -15.85
N GLU A 222 16.56 -25.86 -15.07
CA GLU A 222 17.11 -26.05 -13.72
C GLU A 222 18.64 -25.92 -13.66
N ARG A 223 19.36 -26.45 -14.66
CA ARG A 223 20.83 -26.35 -14.76
C ARG A 223 21.37 -24.93 -14.67
N PHE A 224 20.66 -23.95 -15.19
CA PHE A 224 21.10 -22.55 -15.16
C PHE A 224 20.68 -21.85 -13.88
N GLY A 225 19.61 -22.29 -13.23
CA GLY A 225 19.26 -21.85 -11.89
C GLY A 225 20.41 -22.09 -10.92
N ASP A 226 20.99 -23.29 -10.93
CA ASP A 226 22.11 -23.64 -10.05
C ASP A 226 23.35 -22.78 -10.31
N ILE A 227 23.64 -22.48 -11.58
CA ILE A 227 24.77 -21.62 -11.97
C ILE A 227 24.52 -20.19 -11.50
N TRP A 228 23.35 -19.63 -11.78
CA TRP A 228 23.02 -18.25 -11.42
C TRP A 228 22.94 -18.05 -9.91
N SER A 229 22.39 -19.02 -9.17
CA SER A 229 22.38 -18.99 -7.71
C SER A 229 23.79 -19.04 -7.12
N ARG A 230 24.71 -19.79 -7.73
CA ARG A 230 26.10 -19.84 -7.29
C ARG A 230 26.84 -18.54 -7.56
N GLU A 231 26.67 -17.94 -8.73
CA GLU A 231 27.28 -16.64 -9.03
C GLU A 231 26.70 -15.54 -8.14
N LEU A 232 25.38 -15.52 -7.92
CA LEU A 232 24.73 -14.56 -7.02
C LEU A 232 25.27 -14.65 -5.58
N ALA A 233 25.58 -15.86 -5.10
CA ALA A 233 26.17 -16.03 -3.77
C ALA A 233 27.59 -15.47 -3.68
N LYS A 234 28.37 -15.49 -4.78
CA LYS A 234 29.68 -14.83 -4.84
C LYS A 234 29.51 -13.31 -4.85
N ASP A 235 28.58 -12.80 -5.66
CA ASP A 235 28.28 -11.39 -5.74
C ASP A 235 27.81 -10.83 -4.39
N GLU A 236 27.01 -11.60 -3.64
CA GLU A 236 26.60 -11.24 -2.29
C GLU A 236 27.77 -11.11 -1.33
N GLN A 237 28.75 -12.01 -1.43
CA GLN A 237 29.95 -11.93 -0.60
C GLN A 237 30.81 -10.73 -0.99
N SER A 238 30.99 -10.45 -2.29
CA SER A 238 31.74 -9.28 -2.74
C SER A 238 31.05 -7.98 -2.34
N GLU A 239 29.72 -7.90 -2.45
CA GLU A 239 28.97 -6.68 -2.13
C GLU A 239 29.01 -6.39 -0.62
N LYS A 240 28.97 -7.43 0.22
CA LYS A 240 29.18 -7.28 1.67
C LYS A 240 30.57 -6.74 1.97
N ILE A 241 31.61 -7.28 1.33
CA ILE A 241 32.99 -6.79 1.50
C ILE A 241 33.09 -5.32 1.07
N LEU A 242 32.56 -4.96 -0.10
CA LEU A 242 32.54 -3.59 -0.62
C LEU A 242 31.76 -2.63 0.29
N ALA A 243 30.64 -3.05 0.85
CA ALA A 243 29.87 -2.25 1.80
C ALA A 243 30.68 -2.01 3.09
N THR A 244 31.31 -3.06 3.63
CA THR A 244 32.15 -2.92 4.85
C THR A 244 33.34 -2.00 4.64
N THR A 245 34.02 -2.08 3.49
CA THR A 245 35.16 -1.19 3.19
C THR A 245 34.71 0.25 2.96
N LYS A 246 33.57 0.48 2.30
CA LYS A 246 32.98 1.81 2.16
C LYS A 246 32.64 2.43 3.52
N ILE A 247 31.99 1.67 4.41
CA ILE A 247 31.66 2.14 5.76
C ILE A 247 32.93 2.52 6.53
N GLN A 248 33.95 1.66 6.50
CA GLN A 248 35.23 1.94 7.15
C GLN A 248 35.90 3.21 6.62
N ASN A 249 35.90 3.42 5.31
CA ASN A 249 36.46 4.63 4.71
C ASN A 249 35.70 5.90 5.14
N ILE A 250 34.37 5.87 5.15
CA ILE A 250 33.55 7.01 5.60
C ILE A 250 33.76 7.30 7.09
N GLU A 251 33.87 6.26 7.93
CA GLU A 251 34.16 6.41 9.36
C GLU A 251 35.55 7.03 9.61
N VAL A 252 36.55 6.66 8.81
CA VAL A 252 37.88 7.29 8.83
C VAL A 252 37.80 8.77 8.41
N ASP A 253 37.06 9.09 7.35
CA ASP A 253 36.90 10.48 6.89
C ASP A 253 36.16 11.36 7.91
N LEU A 254 35.14 10.81 8.58
CA LEU A 254 34.45 11.47 9.69
C LEU A 254 35.40 11.76 10.86
N ALA A 255 36.24 10.80 11.24
CA ALA A 255 37.24 10.99 12.29
C ALA A 255 38.27 12.09 11.92
N GLN A 256 38.69 12.15 10.65
CA GLN A 256 39.59 13.20 10.17
C GLN A 256 38.93 14.59 10.19
N ILE A 257 37.63 14.69 9.89
CA ILE A 257 36.89 15.96 9.97
C ILE A 257 36.76 16.40 11.43
N ASP A 258 36.47 15.48 12.34
CA ASP A 258 36.39 15.79 13.77
C ASP A 258 37.74 16.28 14.32
N GLN A 259 38.84 15.65 13.89
CA GLN A 259 40.19 16.14 14.20
C GLN A 259 40.43 17.55 13.65
N LYS A 260 40.03 17.83 12.40
CA LYS A 260 40.13 19.17 11.78
C LYS A 260 39.29 20.21 12.54
N GLN A 261 38.09 19.86 12.99
CA GLN A 261 37.24 20.75 13.79
C GLN A 261 37.90 21.10 15.13
N ASN A 262 38.49 20.12 15.82
CA ASN A 262 39.22 20.36 17.06
C ASN A 262 40.44 21.27 16.83
N THR A 263 41.25 21.01 15.81
CA THR A 263 42.39 21.89 15.49
C THR A 263 41.98 23.32 15.11
N LEU A 264 40.83 23.47 14.44
CA LEU A 264 40.28 24.79 14.10
C LEU A 264 39.81 25.54 15.35
N LEU A 265 39.26 24.83 16.34
CA LEU A 265 38.88 25.40 17.63
C LEU A 265 40.11 25.86 18.42
N ASP A 266 41.14 25.01 18.54
CA ASP A 266 42.38 25.35 19.24
C ASP A 266 43.06 26.57 18.61
N SER A 267 43.16 26.60 17.27
CA SER A 267 43.75 27.73 16.52
C SER A 267 42.99 29.05 16.70
N TYR A 268 41.67 28.98 16.93
CA TYR A 268 40.84 30.16 17.23
C TYR A 268 41.05 30.65 18.66
N LEU A 269 41.18 29.72 19.62
CA LEU A 269 41.49 30.05 21.02
C LEU A 269 42.87 30.69 21.18
N ASP A 270 43.84 30.25 20.39
CA ASP A 270 45.20 30.81 20.33
C ASP A 270 45.25 32.17 19.59
N GLY A 271 44.13 32.64 19.03
CA GLY A 271 44.00 33.95 18.38
C GLY A 271 44.62 34.05 16.98
N ILE A 272 44.92 32.92 16.35
CA ILE A 272 45.59 32.86 15.02
C ILE A 272 44.57 33.13 13.89
N VAL A 273 43.29 32.83 14.11
CA VAL A 273 42.24 32.86 13.09
C VAL A 273 41.21 33.96 13.37
N ASP A 274 40.85 34.72 12.34
CA ASP A 274 39.80 35.73 12.43
C ASP A 274 38.39 35.09 12.49
N LYS A 275 37.44 35.83 13.05
CA LYS A 275 36.08 35.32 13.29
C LYS A 275 35.35 34.93 12.00
N GLU A 276 35.56 35.65 10.90
CA GLU A 276 34.88 35.42 9.63
C GLU A 276 35.41 34.16 8.95
N SER A 277 36.73 33.98 8.88
CA SER A 277 37.37 32.76 8.36
C SER A 277 37.03 31.53 9.19
N TYR A 278 36.98 31.65 10.53
CA TYR A 278 36.55 30.55 11.41
C TYR A 278 35.12 30.11 11.10
N GLN A 279 34.17 31.05 10.99
CA GLN A 279 32.78 30.75 10.70
C GLN A 279 32.60 30.09 9.32
N ALA A 280 33.30 30.61 8.30
CA ALA A 280 33.26 30.05 6.95
C ALA A 280 33.87 28.63 6.88
N LYS A 281 34.96 28.36 7.59
CA LYS A 281 35.57 27.03 7.59
C LYS A 281 34.78 26.02 8.42
N LYS A 282 34.19 26.47 9.54
CA LYS A 282 33.31 25.67 10.37
C LYS A 282 32.06 25.23 9.62
N SER A 283 31.41 26.12 8.86
CA SER A 283 30.24 25.75 8.06
C SER A 283 30.59 24.72 6.98
N GLN A 284 31.71 24.91 6.26
CA GLN A 284 32.19 23.92 5.26
C GLN A 284 32.42 22.53 5.87
N LEU A 285 33.09 22.46 7.03
CA LEU A 285 33.35 21.18 7.70
C LEU A 285 32.06 20.55 8.23
N TYR A 286 31.11 21.36 8.69
CA TYR A 286 29.81 20.89 9.15
C TYR A 286 28.98 20.32 7.99
N ASP A 287 28.92 21.02 6.86
CA ASP A 287 28.21 20.56 5.66
C ASP A 287 28.81 19.26 5.12
N HIS A 288 30.14 19.14 5.14
CA HIS A 288 30.83 17.92 4.71
C HIS A 288 30.55 16.75 5.66
N LYS A 289 30.56 16.99 6.98
CA LYS A 289 30.18 15.99 7.99
C LYS A 289 28.73 15.53 7.81
N LEU A 290 27.83 16.45 7.50
CA LEU A 290 26.42 16.15 7.28
C LEU A 290 26.24 15.25 6.04
N LYS A 291 26.91 15.57 4.93
CA LYS A 291 26.91 14.73 3.72
C LYS A 291 27.45 13.33 3.97
N LEU A 292 28.60 13.20 4.65
CA LEU A 292 29.18 11.88 4.95
C LEU A 292 28.29 11.05 5.89
N ASN A 293 27.59 11.68 6.83
CA ASN A 293 26.60 10.99 7.67
C ASN A 293 25.40 10.53 6.84
N GLU A 294 24.91 11.36 5.92
CA GLU A 294 23.84 10.96 4.98
C GLU A 294 24.29 9.78 4.10
N ASP A 295 25.48 9.83 3.54
CA ASP A 295 26.06 8.75 2.72
C ASP A 295 26.22 7.45 3.53
N LEU A 296 26.62 7.56 4.80
CA LEU A 296 26.77 6.42 5.71
C LEU A 296 25.41 5.78 6.03
N GLU A 297 24.38 6.57 6.29
CA GLU A 297 23.01 6.06 6.47
C GLU A 297 22.49 5.40 5.18
N VAL A 298 22.78 5.99 4.01
CA VAL A 298 22.42 5.40 2.70
C VAL A 298 23.13 4.08 2.47
N VAL A 299 24.42 3.94 2.74
CA VAL A 299 25.16 2.68 2.54
C VAL A 299 24.70 1.61 3.54
N ARG A 300 24.33 1.99 4.77
CA ARG A 300 23.79 1.07 5.77
C ARG A 300 22.38 0.60 5.44
N ALA A 301 21.53 1.49 4.91
CA ALA A 301 20.16 1.18 4.54
C ALA A 301 20.07 0.44 3.19
N ASN A 302 20.72 1.00 2.16
CA ASN A 302 20.65 0.55 0.78
C ASN A 302 21.85 -0.35 0.44
N GLY A 303 22.13 -1.36 1.25
CA GLY A 303 23.22 -2.32 1.00
C GLY A 303 23.07 -3.08 -0.34
N ALA A 304 23.24 -4.39 -0.34
CA ALA A 304 23.10 -5.19 -1.57
C ALA A 304 21.61 -5.35 -2.02
N GLU A 305 20.88 -4.24 -2.21
CA GLU A 305 19.43 -4.21 -2.46
C GLU A 305 19.01 -4.95 -3.72
N TRP A 306 19.89 -5.05 -4.72
CA TRP A 306 19.60 -5.72 -5.99
C TRP A 306 19.64 -7.26 -5.89
N ILE A 307 20.26 -7.81 -4.84
CA ILE A 307 20.45 -9.25 -4.68
C ILE A 307 19.14 -9.98 -4.40
N GLU A 308 18.32 -9.46 -3.48
CA GLU A 308 17.03 -10.08 -3.14
C GLU A 308 16.06 -10.10 -4.34
N PRO A 309 15.85 -9.00 -5.09
CA PRO A 309 15.07 -9.00 -6.32
C PRO A 309 15.58 -10.00 -7.37
N LEU A 310 16.90 -10.13 -7.53
CA LEU A 310 17.46 -11.09 -8.48
C LEU A 310 17.26 -12.53 -8.00
N ARG A 311 17.45 -12.80 -6.71
CA ARG A 311 17.16 -14.12 -6.12
C ARG A 311 15.69 -14.49 -6.33
N GLU A 312 14.80 -13.54 -6.10
CA GLU A 312 13.36 -13.71 -6.33
C GLU A 312 13.08 -14.04 -7.80
N LEU A 313 13.71 -13.31 -8.73
CA LEU A 313 13.58 -13.53 -10.17
C LEU A 313 14.03 -14.92 -10.57
N ILE A 314 15.19 -15.39 -10.09
CA ILE A 314 15.71 -16.74 -10.37
C ILE A 314 14.72 -17.80 -9.90
N MET A 315 14.26 -17.67 -8.65
CA MET A 315 13.30 -18.62 -8.06
C MET A 315 11.98 -18.64 -8.83
N CYS A 316 11.47 -17.48 -9.25
CA CYS A 316 10.29 -17.39 -10.10
C CYS A 316 10.51 -18.09 -11.43
N ALA A 317 11.59 -17.75 -12.13
CA ALA A 317 11.86 -18.27 -13.47
C ALA A 317 12.04 -19.80 -13.48
N LEU A 318 12.58 -20.39 -12.41
CA LEU A 318 12.62 -21.84 -12.21
C LEU A 318 11.23 -22.47 -11.99
N GLN A 319 10.37 -21.81 -11.20
CA GLN A 319 9.00 -22.27 -10.94
C GLN A 319 8.07 -22.12 -12.15
N ALA A 320 8.35 -21.17 -13.05
CA ALA A 320 7.52 -20.85 -14.20
C ALA A 320 7.21 -22.08 -15.08
N HIS A 321 8.17 -22.97 -15.28
CA HIS A 321 7.97 -24.19 -16.09
C HIS A 321 7.00 -25.18 -15.44
N LYS A 322 7.06 -25.31 -14.11
CA LYS A 322 6.19 -26.21 -13.34
C LYS A 322 4.75 -25.70 -13.38
N ILE A 323 4.57 -24.40 -13.12
CA ILE A 323 3.25 -23.74 -13.12
C ILE A 323 2.62 -23.73 -14.52
N ALA A 324 3.41 -23.50 -15.58
CA ALA A 324 2.88 -23.50 -16.94
C ALA A 324 2.38 -24.89 -17.41
N ARG A 325 2.95 -25.98 -16.88
CA ARG A 325 2.59 -27.35 -17.27
C ARG A 325 1.45 -27.94 -16.43
N GLU A 326 1.23 -27.42 -15.23
CA GLU A 326 0.24 -27.97 -14.31
C GLU A 326 -1.19 -27.78 -14.82
N LYS A 327 -1.95 -28.87 -14.82
CA LYS A 327 -3.36 -28.87 -15.25
C LYS A 327 -4.25 -28.36 -14.11
N ASN A 328 -5.33 -27.67 -14.45
CA ASN A 328 -6.34 -27.16 -13.53
C ASN A 328 -5.85 -26.13 -12.49
N ASN A 329 -4.70 -25.48 -12.75
CA ASN A 329 -4.11 -24.49 -11.85
C ASN A 329 -4.30 -23.05 -12.33
N SER A 330 -5.54 -22.66 -12.64
CA SER A 330 -5.84 -21.37 -13.25
C SER A 330 -5.69 -20.18 -12.28
N GLU A 331 -5.94 -20.38 -10.98
CA GLU A 331 -5.74 -19.34 -9.95
C GLU A 331 -4.26 -19.06 -9.68
N GLU A 332 -3.43 -20.08 -9.51
CA GLU A 332 -1.99 -19.84 -9.29
C GLU A 332 -1.32 -19.34 -10.56
N LEU A 333 -1.77 -19.79 -11.75
CA LEU A 333 -1.31 -19.23 -13.02
C LEU A 333 -1.57 -17.72 -13.09
N SER A 334 -2.74 -17.25 -12.65
CA SER A 334 -3.07 -15.82 -12.69
C SER A 334 -2.28 -15.02 -11.66
N PHE A 335 -2.04 -15.58 -10.47
CA PHE A 335 -1.18 -14.98 -9.45
C PHE A 335 0.27 -14.88 -9.94
N PHE A 336 0.77 -15.95 -10.54
CA PHE A 336 2.12 -16.01 -11.07
C PHE A 336 2.31 -15.05 -12.26
N ALA A 337 1.32 -14.96 -13.16
CA ALA A 337 1.32 -13.99 -14.24
C ALA A 337 1.37 -12.54 -13.72
N LYS A 338 0.67 -12.20 -12.62
CA LYS A 338 0.79 -10.88 -11.97
C LYS A 338 2.19 -10.58 -11.44
N ARG A 339 2.92 -11.61 -11.01
CA ARG A 339 4.28 -11.45 -10.47
C ARG A 339 5.26 -11.10 -11.58
N ILE A 340 5.11 -11.70 -12.76
CA ILE A 340 6.01 -11.52 -13.91
C ILE A 340 5.63 -10.31 -14.77
N GLY A 341 4.33 -10.13 -15.04
CA GLY A 341 3.81 -9.07 -15.91
C GLY A 341 3.53 -7.76 -15.20
N LEU A 342 3.69 -6.65 -15.93
CA LEU A 342 3.23 -5.32 -15.54
C LEU A 342 1.78 -5.11 -15.99
N ASN A 343 1.54 -5.24 -17.30
CA ASN A 343 0.24 -5.01 -17.93
C ASN A 343 -0.11 -6.15 -18.87
N PHE A 344 -1.40 -6.52 -18.89
CA PHE A 344 -1.95 -7.51 -19.79
C PHE A 344 -3.07 -6.86 -20.62
N PHE A 345 -2.93 -6.93 -21.95
CA PHE A 345 -3.86 -6.34 -22.89
C PHE A 345 -4.48 -7.42 -23.79
N LEU A 346 -5.81 -7.42 -23.89
CA LEU A 346 -6.57 -8.27 -24.79
C LEU A 346 -7.06 -7.45 -25.99
N SER A 347 -6.76 -7.93 -27.19
CA SER A 347 -7.27 -7.43 -28.48
C SER A 347 -7.46 -8.59 -29.45
N GLU A 348 -8.59 -8.65 -30.16
CA GLU A 348 -8.83 -9.64 -31.21
C GLU A 348 -8.63 -11.11 -30.74
N ARG A 349 -9.06 -11.42 -29.51
CA ARG A 349 -8.82 -12.72 -28.84
C ARG A 349 -7.34 -13.11 -28.65
N ARG A 350 -6.42 -12.14 -28.73
CA ARG A 350 -4.99 -12.32 -28.44
C ARG A 350 -4.58 -11.51 -27.21
N LEU A 351 -3.92 -12.20 -26.29
CA LEU A 351 -3.30 -11.62 -25.12
C LEU A 351 -1.91 -11.11 -25.47
N THR A 352 -1.66 -9.86 -25.14
CA THR A 352 -0.34 -9.24 -25.18
C THR A 352 0.04 -8.83 -23.76
N CYS A 353 1.31 -8.99 -23.39
CA CYS A 353 1.81 -8.74 -22.05
C CYS A 353 3.07 -7.89 -22.10
N GLU A 354 3.13 -6.88 -21.23
CA GLU A 354 4.36 -6.17 -20.91
C GLU A 354 4.99 -6.83 -19.68
N LEU A 355 6.15 -7.45 -19.85
CA LEU A 355 6.88 -8.10 -18.74
C LEU A 355 7.62 -7.05 -17.90
N LYS A 356 7.79 -7.30 -16.60
CA LYS A 356 8.68 -6.49 -15.76
C LYS A 356 10.11 -6.57 -16.30
N ARG A 357 10.88 -5.48 -16.15
CA ARG A 357 12.23 -5.31 -16.73
C ARG A 357 13.17 -6.50 -16.49
N GLY A 358 13.17 -7.09 -15.29
CA GLY A 358 14.03 -8.26 -15.02
C GLY A 358 13.70 -9.48 -15.89
N TYR A 359 12.44 -9.67 -16.26
CA TYR A 359 11.99 -10.84 -17.02
C TYR A 359 12.01 -10.65 -18.54
N THR A 360 12.22 -9.43 -19.06
CA THR A 360 12.21 -9.17 -20.52
C THR A 360 13.37 -9.84 -21.25
N ALA A 361 14.51 -10.04 -20.58
CA ALA A 361 15.70 -10.68 -21.15
C ALA A 361 15.56 -12.19 -21.33
N LEU A 362 14.68 -12.84 -20.56
CA LEU A 362 14.56 -14.30 -20.53
C LEU A 362 13.97 -14.89 -21.83
N PRO A 363 12.84 -14.36 -22.36
CA PRO A 363 12.28 -14.82 -23.63
C PRO A 363 13.22 -14.67 -24.83
N ALA A 364 14.00 -13.59 -24.87
CA ALA A 364 14.95 -13.32 -25.96
C ALA A 364 16.04 -14.41 -26.05
N ASN A 365 16.48 -14.90 -24.90
CA ASN A 365 17.55 -15.88 -24.82
C ASN A 365 17.07 -17.32 -25.08
N ARG A 366 15.76 -17.60 -25.24
CA ARG A 366 15.16 -18.95 -25.33
C ARG A 366 15.88 -19.91 -26.32
N ARG A 367 16.44 -19.36 -27.40
CA ARG A 367 17.26 -20.10 -28.39
C ARG A 367 18.67 -20.42 -27.89
N ALA A 368 19.31 -19.48 -27.17
CA ALA A 368 20.63 -19.64 -26.59
C ALA A 368 20.66 -20.70 -25.47
N TRP A 369 19.59 -20.85 -24.68
CA TRP A 369 19.52 -21.93 -23.67
C TRP A 369 19.60 -23.34 -24.28
N ARG A 370 19.34 -23.51 -25.59
CA ARG A 370 19.44 -24.79 -26.29
C ARG A 370 20.82 -25.05 -26.88
N ALA A 371 21.68 -24.03 -26.98
CA ALA A 371 23.06 -24.20 -27.40
C ALA A 371 23.89 -24.84 -26.28
N GLU A 372 24.87 -25.67 -26.64
CA GLU A 372 25.83 -26.25 -25.69
C GLU A 372 26.71 -25.14 -25.10
N LEU A 373 26.93 -25.20 -23.78
CA LEU A 373 27.65 -24.20 -22.97
C LEU A 373 29.09 -23.92 -23.44
N GLN A 374 29.66 -24.74 -24.33
CA GLN A 374 31.05 -24.62 -24.77
C GLN A 374 31.31 -23.48 -25.75
N ASN A 375 30.28 -22.92 -26.40
CA ASN A 375 30.43 -21.84 -27.37
C ASN A 375 29.45 -20.69 -27.08
N TRP A 376 29.55 -20.06 -25.91
CA TRP A 376 28.87 -18.78 -25.69
C TRP A 376 29.78 -17.66 -26.20
N PRO A 377 29.52 -17.05 -27.38
CA PRO A 377 30.20 -15.81 -27.74
C PRO A 377 29.82 -14.76 -26.70
N GLU A 378 30.81 -14.03 -26.16
CA GLU A 378 30.62 -12.95 -25.18
C GLU A 378 29.26 -12.27 -25.34
N CYS A 379 28.48 -12.31 -24.27
CA CYS A 379 27.10 -11.79 -24.26
C CYS A 379 27.12 -10.30 -24.64
N LYS A 380 26.82 -9.99 -25.91
CA LYS A 380 26.83 -8.62 -26.49
C LYS A 380 25.79 -7.64 -25.89
N ILE A 381 25.20 -7.97 -24.75
CA ILE A 381 24.17 -7.18 -24.07
C ILE A 381 24.72 -6.52 -22.81
N VAL A 382 25.82 -7.04 -22.24
CA VAL A 382 26.44 -6.48 -21.04
C VAL A 382 27.83 -6.02 -21.41
N ASP A 383 27.94 -4.74 -21.73
CA ASP A 383 29.23 -4.07 -21.81
C ASP A 383 29.83 -4.00 -20.38
N SER A 384 31.14 -3.75 -20.24
CA SER A 384 31.82 -3.71 -18.94
C SER A 384 31.27 -2.69 -17.93
N GLY A 385 30.28 -1.89 -18.32
CA GLY A 385 29.52 -0.94 -17.48
C GLY A 385 28.19 -1.48 -16.91
N GLY A 386 27.80 -2.74 -17.18
CA GLY A 386 26.56 -3.31 -16.64
C GLY A 386 25.28 -2.93 -17.41
N LEU A 387 24.12 -3.23 -16.82
CA LEU A 387 22.76 -3.07 -17.39
C LEU A 387 22.20 -1.63 -17.33
N GLU A 388 23.06 -0.61 -17.25
CA GLU A 388 22.62 0.78 -17.27
C GLU A 388 22.40 1.25 -18.71
N PRO A 389 21.27 1.93 -19.01
CA PRO A 389 21.05 2.46 -20.34
C PRO A 389 22.12 3.52 -20.66
N PRO A 390 22.56 3.67 -21.92
CA PRO A 390 23.34 4.82 -22.32
C PRO A 390 22.54 6.08 -21.95
N THR A 391 23.07 6.86 -21.02
CA THR A 391 22.61 8.22 -20.79
C THR A 391 22.80 8.95 -22.12
N PHE A 392 21.71 9.23 -22.83
CA PHE A 392 21.77 10.12 -23.98
C PHE A 392 22.36 11.46 -23.50
N PRO A 393 23.44 11.96 -24.13
CA PRO A 393 23.95 13.28 -23.79
C PRO A 393 22.94 14.33 -24.26
N MET A 394 22.53 15.15 -23.29
CA MET A 394 21.74 16.40 -23.32
C MET A 394 20.73 16.63 -24.45
#